data_AF-A0A1Q8AYD4-F1
#
_entry.id   AF-A0A1Q8AYD4-F1
#
_cell.length_a   1.000
_cell.length_b   1.000
_cell.length_c   1.000
_cell.angle_alpha   90.00
_cell.angle_beta   90.00
_cell.angle_gamma   90.00
#
_symmetry.space_group_name_H-M   'P 1'
#
loop_
_entity.id
_entity.type
_entity.pdbx_description
1 polymer ?
#
loop_
_entity_poly.entity_id
_entity_poly.type
_entity_poly.pdbx_seq_one_letter_code
_entity_poly.pdbx_strand_id
1 'polypeptide(L)'
;MKTLRSSILCFIVLLFTSPLLCAQDLSKYRHFTLGMNLARVLDRTDKKMADVKVIYGRPALLQELTWWLPDLTGTPVRSDTVEQILFSFCNGELYKISVTYDRTYTEGLTAEDMVKFISAKYGPATTLVPEVESAPNVQYEVRQKPFASWEDPQYSFNLVRSSLSHGFELLIYSKRLNAQAEAALAEAVKLEKEEGPQREADRQKKQIDDLEVARQRNRKTFRP
;
A
#
# COMPACT_ATOMS: atom_id res chain seq x y z
N MET A 1 38.29 36.19 39.11
CA MET A 1 37.77 36.11 37.72
C MET A 1 37.98 34.73 37.06
N LYS A 2 37.81 33.61 37.76
CA LYS A 2 37.98 32.25 37.19
C LYS A 2 36.69 31.41 37.18
N THR A 3 35.68 31.80 37.96
CA THR A 3 34.39 31.10 38.06
C THR A 3 33.38 31.53 37.00
N LEU A 4 33.48 32.75 36.45
CA LEU A 4 32.57 33.24 35.40
C LEU A 4 32.79 32.57 34.04
N ARG A 5 34.03 32.14 33.72
CA ARG A 5 34.35 31.50 32.44
C ARG A 5 33.87 30.04 32.35
N SER A 6 33.79 29.34 33.49
CA SER A 6 33.32 27.95 33.54
C SER A 6 31.80 27.83 33.38
N SER A 7 31.04 28.85 33.83
CA SER A 7 29.57 28.84 33.72
C SER A 7 29.07 29.08 32.29
N ILE A 8 29.82 29.84 31.49
CA ILE A 8 29.50 30.08 30.07
C ILE A 8 29.74 28.82 29.24
N LEU A 9 30.78 28.05 29.57
CA LEU A 9 31.11 26.80 28.88
C LEU A 9 30.03 25.72 29.11
N CYS A 10 29.48 25.62 30.33
CA CYS A 10 28.38 24.69 30.62
C CYS A 10 27.07 25.04 29.90
N PHE A 11 26.77 26.34 29.70
CA PHE A 11 25.58 26.76 28.96
C PHE A 11 25.68 26.47 27.45
N ILE A 12 26.87 26.55 26.86
CA ILE A 12 27.09 26.25 25.43
C ILE A 12 26.93 24.74 25.16
N VAL A 13 27.37 23.88 26.07
CA VAL A 13 27.21 22.42 25.92
C VAL A 13 25.76 21.97 26.10
N LEU A 14 24.99 22.61 26.98
CA LEU A 14 23.56 22.31 27.20
C LEU A 14 22.65 22.76 26.05
N LEU A 15 23.05 23.76 25.25
CA LEU A 15 22.28 24.20 24.08
C LEU A 15 22.38 23.25 22.88
N PHE A 16 23.40 22.38 22.83
CA PHE A 16 23.57 21.38 21.77
C PHE A 16 22.96 20.01 22.08
N THR A 17 22.39 19.82 23.27
CA THR A 17 21.62 18.61 23.62
C THR A 17 20.12 18.83 23.45
N SER A 18 19.72 19.59 22.43
CA SER A 18 18.35 19.45 21.94
C SER A 18 18.28 18.09 21.26
N PRO A 19 17.37 17.18 21.66
CA PRO A 19 17.13 16.00 20.85
C PRO A 19 16.63 16.52 19.50
N LEU A 20 17.48 16.45 18.48
CA LEU A 20 17.01 16.53 17.11
C LEU A 20 15.94 15.44 17.03
N LEU A 21 14.66 15.83 16.93
CA LEU A 21 13.61 14.89 16.56
C LEU A 21 14.00 14.36 15.18
N CYS A 22 14.72 13.26 15.17
CA CYS A 22 15.13 12.62 13.94
C CYS A 22 13.86 11.98 13.39
N ALA A 23 13.32 12.58 12.33
CA ALA A 23 12.24 11.97 11.56
C ALA A 23 12.62 10.53 11.23
N GLN A 24 11.69 9.59 11.44
CA GLN A 24 11.91 8.22 11.04
C GLN A 24 12.07 8.13 9.52
N ASP A 25 12.95 7.23 9.10
CA ASP A 25 13.26 6.88 7.71
C ASP A 25 11.99 6.51 6.89
N LEU A 26 11.68 7.32 5.87
CA LEU A 26 10.53 7.14 4.96
C LEU A 26 10.68 5.92 4.03
N SER A 27 11.78 5.18 4.06
CA SER A 27 11.85 3.88 3.40
C SER A 27 11.13 2.77 4.19
N LYS A 28 10.73 3.04 5.46
CA LYS A 28 10.24 2.01 6.40
C LYS A 28 8.90 2.35 7.00
N TYR A 29 8.07 1.32 7.14
CA TYR A 29 6.85 1.36 7.92
C TYR A 29 6.82 0.18 8.88
N ARG A 30 6.80 0.44 10.20
CA ARG A 30 6.92 -0.60 11.24
C ARG A 30 8.15 -1.49 10.99
N HIS A 31 7.92 -2.77 10.72
CA HIS A 31 8.94 -3.76 10.39
C HIS A 31 8.95 -4.06 8.89
N PHE A 32 8.50 -3.18 8.02
CA PHE A 32 8.54 -3.36 6.56
C PHE A 32 9.38 -2.26 5.92
N THR A 33 10.06 -2.60 4.84
CA THR A 33 10.95 -1.70 4.10
C THR A 33 10.58 -1.77 2.64
N LEU A 34 10.43 -0.62 2.00
CA LEU A 34 10.18 -0.55 0.56
C LEU A 34 11.40 -1.14 -0.19
N GLY A 35 11.12 -1.96 -1.22
CA GLY A 35 12.10 -2.80 -1.90
C GLY A 35 12.34 -4.17 -1.25
N MET A 36 11.69 -4.47 -0.11
CA MET A 36 11.78 -5.80 0.50
C MET A 36 11.17 -6.88 -0.40
N ASN A 37 11.85 -8.03 -0.47
CA ASN A 37 11.36 -9.17 -1.23
C ASN A 37 10.11 -9.80 -0.59
N LEU A 38 9.16 -10.26 -1.42
CA LEU A 38 7.94 -10.96 -1.03
C LEU A 38 8.17 -12.06 0.03
N ALA A 39 9.20 -12.89 -0.12
CA ALA A 39 9.49 -13.97 0.83
C ALA A 39 9.76 -13.44 2.25
N ARG A 40 10.40 -12.27 2.40
CA ARG A 40 10.62 -11.65 3.71
C ARG A 40 9.35 -11.05 4.30
N VAL A 41 8.44 -10.56 3.45
CA VAL A 41 7.13 -10.06 3.94
C VAL A 41 6.28 -11.23 4.42
N LEU A 42 6.27 -12.35 3.68
CA LEU A 42 5.56 -13.58 4.07
C LEU A 42 6.07 -14.13 5.41
N ASP A 43 7.39 -14.22 5.58
CA ASP A 43 8.03 -14.63 6.83
C ASP A 43 7.61 -13.73 8.02
N ARG A 44 7.58 -12.41 7.82
CA ARG A 44 7.20 -11.45 8.87
C ARG A 44 5.71 -11.44 9.21
N THR A 45 4.87 -11.94 8.32
CA THR A 45 3.40 -11.94 8.50
C THR A 45 2.84 -13.32 8.79
N ASP A 46 3.71 -14.35 8.86
CA ASP A 46 3.33 -15.76 8.93
C ASP A 46 2.31 -16.17 7.85
N LYS A 47 2.49 -15.61 6.64
CA LYS A 47 1.67 -15.87 5.46
C LYS A 47 2.37 -16.80 4.49
N LYS A 48 1.59 -17.46 3.63
CA LYS A 48 2.09 -18.41 2.63
C LYS A 48 1.95 -17.82 1.24
N MET A 49 2.70 -18.37 0.28
CA MET A 49 2.58 -17.99 -1.13
C MET A 49 1.15 -18.17 -1.68
N ALA A 50 0.36 -19.10 -1.11
CA ALA A 50 -1.04 -19.30 -1.48
C ALA A 50 -1.95 -18.11 -1.11
N ASP A 51 -1.54 -17.27 -0.16
CA ASP A 51 -2.28 -16.07 0.25
C ASP A 51 -1.98 -14.86 -0.65
N VAL A 52 -0.98 -14.98 -1.53
CA VAL A 52 -0.55 -13.92 -2.44
C VAL A 52 -1.40 -13.95 -3.70
N LYS A 53 -2.08 -12.85 -3.98
CA LYS A 53 -2.87 -12.67 -5.20
C LYS A 53 -1.98 -12.15 -6.32
N VAL A 54 -1.94 -12.85 -7.44
CA VAL A 54 -1.34 -12.32 -8.69
C VAL A 54 -2.40 -11.48 -9.38
N ILE A 55 -2.12 -10.19 -9.58
CA ILE A 55 -3.00 -9.27 -10.29
C ILE A 55 -2.73 -9.35 -11.79
N TYR A 56 -1.45 -9.24 -12.17
CA TYR A 56 -0.99 -9.42 -13.54
C TYR A 56 0.31 -10.21 -13.56
N GLY A 57 0.45 -11.10 -14.55
CA GLY A 57 1.68 -11.86 -14.79
C GLY A 57 2.55 -11.31 -15.91
N ARG A 58 2.05 -10.33 -16.68
CA ARG A 58 2.71 -9.71 -17.84
C ARG A 58 2.24 -8.26 -17.99
N PRO A 59 3.11 -7.32 -18.40
CA PRO A 59 4.53 -7.51 -18.74
C PRO A 59 5.43 -7.71 -17.51
N ALA A 60 5.01 -7.22 -16.35
CA ALA A 60 5.67 -7.45 -15.07
C ALA A 60 4.78 -8.26 -14.14
N LEU A 61 5.38 -8.91 -13.14
CA LEU A 61 4.66 -9.65 -12.13
C LEU A 61 4.14 -8.69 -11.05
N LEU A 62 2.85 -8.37 -11.09
CA LEU A 62 2.16 -7.55 -10.09
C LEU A 62 1.42 -8.45 -9.11
N GLN A 63 1.71 -8.30 -7.82
CA GLN A 63 1.17 -9.15 -6.78
C GLN A 63 0.72 -8.32 -5.58
N GLU A 64 -0.24 -8.85 -4.85
CA GLU A 64 -0.79 -8.24 -3.65
C GLU A 64 -0.91 -9.25 -2.52
N LEU A 65 -0.63 -8.81 -1.30
CA LEU A 65 -0.85 -9.57 -0.08
C LEU A 65 -1.63 -8.69 0.91
N THR A 66 -2.80 -9.17 1.29
CA THR A 66 -3.59 -8.56 2.36
C THR A 66 -3.23 -9.18 3.70
N TRP A 67 -2.92 -8.34 4.68
CA TRP A 67 -2.67 -8.74 6.05
C TRP A 67 -3.61 -7.99 7.00
N TRP A 68 -4.51 -8.75 7.62
CA TRP A 68 -5.38 -8.29 8.69
C TRP A 68 -4.64 -8.45 10.01
N LEU A 69 -4.63 -7.40 10.83
CA LEU A 69 -4.08 -7.53 12.17
C LEU A 69 -5.07 -8.31 13.04
N PRO A 70 -4.61 -9.24 13.89
CA PRO A 70 -5.52 -10.01 14.73
C PRO A 70 -6.32 -9.09 15.66
N ASP A 71 -7.64 -9.24 15.69
CA ASP A 71 -8.47 -8.73 16.77
C ASP A 71 -7.99 -9.38 18.07
N LEU A 72 -7.28 -8.63 18.91
CA LEU A 72 -6.87 -9.08 20.24
C LEU A 72 -8.12 -9.12 21.15
N THR A 73 -9.00 -10.09 20.89
CA THR A 73 -10.15 -10.45 21.72
C THR A 73 -9.65 -11.05 23.04
N GLY A 74 -9.21 -10.19 23.97
CA GLY A 74 -8.89 -10.61 25.33
C GLY A 74 -8.07 -9.60 26.13
N THR A 75 -7.28 -8.76 25.46
CA THR A 75 -6.55 -7.66 26.11
C THR A 75 -6.31 -6.56 25.09
N PRO A 76 -6.79 -5.32 25.33
CA PRO A 76 -6.51 -4.22 24.45
C PRO A 76 -5.02 -3.89 24.58
N VAL A 77 -4.18 -4.46 23.73
CA VAL A 77 -2.88 -3.85 23.45
C VAL A 77 -3.21 -2.59 22.67
N ARG A 78 -3.33 -1.51 23.43
CA ARG A 78 -3.86 -0.18 23.12
C ARG A 78 -3.04 0.59 22.06
N SER A 79 -2.34 -0.11 21.18
CA SER A 79 -1.31 0.47 20.29
C SER A 79 -1.50 0.20 18.80
N ASP A 80 -2.43 -0.67 18.41
CA ASP A 80 -2.64 -0.94 16.98
C ASP A 80 -4.01 -0.45 16.49
N THR A 81 -4.01 0.72 15.88
CA THR A 81 -5.19 1.34 15.25
C THR A 81 -5.36 0.89 13.79
N VAL A 82 -4.50 -0.02 13.31
CA VAL A 82 -4.50 -0.50 11.93
C VAL A 82 -5.40 -1.73 11.84
N GLU A 83 -6.42 -1.64 10.99
CA GLU A 83 -7.32 -2.75 10.67
C GLU A 83 -6.66 -3.71 9.66
N GLN A 84 -6.08 -3.11 8.61
CA GLN A 84 -5.60 -3.85 7.44
C GLN A 84 -4.36 -3.21 6.85
N ILE A 85 -3.44 -4.04 6.38
CA ILE A 85 -2.30 -3.64 5.55
C ILE A 85 -2.35 -4.40 4.24
N LEU A 86 -2.35 -3.68 3.12
CA LEU A 86 -2.18 -4.24 1.78
C LEU A 86 -0.75 -3.98 1.29
N PHE A 87 -0.02 -5.04 1.03
CA PHE A 87 1.30 -4.99 0.43
C PHE A 87 1.19 -5.21 -1.07
N SER A 88 1.70 -4.28 -1.88
CA SER A 88 1.75 -4.42 -3.34
C SER A 88 3.18 -4.59 -3.83
N PHE A 89 3.39 -5.58 -4.69
CA PHE A 89 4.69 -5.99 -5.20
C PHE A 89 4.76 -5.86 -6.72
N CYS A 90 5.93 -5.49 -7.20
CA CYS A 90 6.28 -5.49 -8.62
C CYS A 90 7.55 -6.32 -8.78
N ASN A 91 7.51 -7.37 -9.58
CA ASN A 91 8.59 -8.34 -9.75
C ASN A 91 9.13 -8.91 -8.42
N GLY A 92 8.24 -9.09 -7.44
CA GLY A 92 8.57 -9.61 -6.11
C GLY A 92 9.17 -8.57 -5.14
N GLU A 93 9.33 -7.30 -5.54
CA GLU A 93 9.78 -6.21 -4.67
C GLU A 93 8.59 -5.38 -4.16
N LEU A 94 8.57 -5.12 -2.84
CA LEU A 94 7.53 -4.32 -2.19
C LEU A 94 7.64 -2.85 -2.63
N TYR A 95 6.71 -2.37 -3.44
CA TYR A 95 6.74 -0.99 -3.92
C TYR A 95 5.76 -0.07 -3.19
N LYS A 96 4.68 -0.63 -2.63
CA LYS A 96 3.61 0.11 -1.96
C LYS A 96 3.05 -0.67 -0.78
N ILE A 97 2.75 0.06 0.30
CA ILE A 97 2.05 -0.40 1.49
C ILE A 97 0.85 0.53 1.66
N SER A 98 -0.36 -0.01 1.61
CA SER A 98 -1.58 0.72 1.95
C SER A 98 -2.03 0.29 3.33
N VAL A 99 -2.14 1.24 4.25
CA VAL A 99 -2.54 1.00 5.63
C VAL A 99 -3.94 1.57 5.83
N THR A 100 -4.90 0.72 6.18
CA THR A 100 -6.26 1.12 6.52
C THR A 100 -6.39 1.15 8.03
N TYR A 101 -6.75 2.31 8.58
CA TYR A 101 -7.00 2.45 10.01
C TYR A 101 -8.42 2.02 10.35
N ASP A 102 -8.56 1.35 11.49
CA ASP A 102 -9.85 0.93 12.02
C ASP A 102 -10.69 2.17 12.35
N ARG A 103 -11.92 2.18 11.82
CA ARG A 103 -12.86 3.28 12.02
C ARG A 103 -13.23 3.49 13.48
N THR A 104 -13.36 2.43 14.26
CA THR A 104 -13.73 2.51 15.69
C THR A 104 -12.66 3.22 16.52
N TYR A 105 -11.39 3.10 16.13
CA TYR A 105 -10.26 3.77 16.78
C TYR A 105 -9.94 5.16 16.22
N THR A 106 -10.54 5.52 15.08
CA THR A 106 -10.34 6.83 14.44
C THR A 106 -11.58 7.72 14.45
N GLU A 107 -12.67 7.26 15.07
CA GLU A 107 -13.89 8.03 15.23
C GLU A 107 -13.65 9.32 16.03
N GLY A 108 -14.13 10.45 15.50
CA GLY A 108 -13.95 11.77 16.10
C GLY A 108 -12.58 12.41 15.86
N LEU A 109 -11.61 11.69 15.29
CA LEU A 109 -10.33 12.28 14.89
C LEU A 109 -10.48 13.11 13.62
N THR A 110 -9.89 14.30 13.64
CA THR A 110 -9.80 15.17 12.47
C THR A 110 -8.59 14.81 11.60
N ALA A 111 -8.57 15.33 10.37
CA ALA A 111 -7.39 15.28 9.52
C ALA A 111 -6.15 15.86 10.24
N GLU A 112 -6.32 16.94 10.99
CA GLU A 112 -5.25 17.63 11.74
C GLU A 112 -4.69 16.74 12.86
N ASP A 113 -5.55 16.01 13.56
CA ASP A 113 -5.14 15.04 14.58
C ASP A 113 -4.30 13.92 13.95
N MET A 114 -4.75 13.38 12.82
CA MET A 114 -4.02 12.32 12.11
C MET A 114 -2.66 12.82 11.59
N VAL A 115 -2.61 14.03 11.05
CA VAL A 115 -1.35 14.68 10.64
C VAL A 115 -0.41 14.81 11.84
N LYS A 116 -0.92 15.23 12.99
CA LYS A 116 -0.13 15.38 14.21
C LYS A 116 0.45 14.03 14.67
N PHE A 117 -0.35 12.97 14.67
CA PHE A 117 0.11 11.63 15.07
C PHE A 117 1.19 11.08 14.14
N ILE A 118 1.03 11.22 12.83
CA ILE A 118 2.03 10.75 11.86
C ILE A 118 3.29 11.64 11.91
N SER A 119 3.12 12.95 12.06
CA SER A 119 4.24 13.89 12.12
C SER A 119 5.10 13.72 13.37
N ALA A 120 4.52 13.24 14.48
CA ALA A 120 5.28 12.88 15.67
C ALA A 120 6.33 11.78 15.40
N LYS A 121 6.13 10.97 14.35
CA LYS A 121 7.02 9.87 13.97
C LYS A 121 7.92 10.19 12.77
N TYR A 122 7.36 10.81 11.73
CA TYR A 122 8.07 11.05 10.47
C TYR A 122 8.48 12.51 10.26
N GLY A 123 8.37 13.33 11.30
CA GLY A 123 8.65 14.77 11.21
C GLY A 123 7.49 15.55 10.57
N PRO A 124 7.64 16.86 10.36
CA PRO A 124 6.57 17.68 9.81
C PRO A 124 6.19 17.21 8.39
N ALA A 125 4.89 17.28 8.07
CA ALA A 125 4.41 17.02 6.71
C ALA A 125 5.06 18.00 5.72
N THR A 126 5.49 17.49 4.58
CA THR A 126 6.06 18.28 3.48
C THR A 126 4.98 19.11 2.78
N THR A 127 3.78 18.54 2.65
CA THR A 127 2.64 19.19 2.02
C THR A 127 1.41 19.01 2.90
N LEU A 128 0.68 20.08 3.13
CA LEU A 128 -0.65 20.07 3.72
C LEU A 128 -1.63 20.68 2.72
N VAL A 129 -2.70 19.97 2.45
CA VAL A 129 -3.81 20.47 1.64
C VAL A 129 -5.04 20.47 2.52
N PRO A 130 -5.70 21.62 2.73
CA PRO A 130 -6.94 21.66 3.48
C PRO A 130 -7.94 20.65 2.92
N GLU A 131 -8.55 19.85 3.80
CA GLU A 131 -9.64 18.94 3.43
C GLU A 131 -10.86 19.80 3.08
N VAL A 132 -10.91 20.27 1.83
CA VAL A 132 -12.12 20.90 1.30
C VAL A 132 -13.08 19.75 1.02
N GLU A 133 -14.24 19.76 1.67
CA GLU A 133 -15.37 18.87 1.39
C GLU A 133 -15.55 18.78 -0.13
N SER A 134 -15.08 17.68 -0.70
CA SER A 134 -15.06 17.53 -2.15
C SER A 134 -16.50 17.35 -2.60
N ALA A 135 -17.06 18.38 -3.24
CA ALA A 135 -18.31 18.30 -3.97
C ALA A 135 -18.28 17.08 -4.91
N PRO A 136 -19.42 16.40 -5.16
CA PRO A 136 -19.46 15.16 -5.91
C PRO A 136 -19.22 15.48 -7.39
N ASN A 137 -17.96 15.57 -7.79
CA ASN A 137 -17.61 15.84 -9.18
C ASN A 137 -17.20 14.55 -9.88
N VAL A 138 -17.96 14.30 -10.94
CA VAL A 138 -17.89 13.18 -11.85
C VAL A 138 -16.59 13.26 -12.64
N GLN A 139 -15.58 12.50 -12.23
CA GLN A 139 -14.58 11.93 -13.14
C GLN A 139 -13.76 10.87 -12.41
N TYR A 140 -13.79 9.66 -12.97
CA TYR A 140 -12.99 8.52 -12.56
C TYR A 140 -11.50 8.81 -12.81
N GLU A 141 -10.87 9.53 -11.89
CA GLU A 141 -9.46 9.35 -11.59
C GLU A 141 -9.37 9.14 -10.08
N VAL A 142 -9.22 7.89 -9.68
CA VAL A 142 -9.04 7.44 -8.28
C VAL A 142 -7.64 7.83 -7.80
N ARG A 143 -7.27 9.10 -7.93
CA ARG A 143 -6.22 9.69 -7.09
C ARG A 143 -6.95 10.29 -5.90
N GLN A 144 -7.13 9.48 -4.85
CA GLN A 144 -7.52 10.00 -3.55
C GLN A 144 -6.58 11.17 -3.23
N LYS A 145 -7.14 12.38 -3.14
CA LYS A 145 -6.34 13.59 -2.95
C LYS A 145 -5.77 13.57 -1.54
N PRO A 146 -4.44 13.51 -1.35
CA PRO A 146 -3.88 13.54 -0.01
C PRO A 146 -4.10 14.91 0.61
N PHE A 147 -4.56 14.92 1.85
CA PHE A 147 -4.63 16.14 2.65
C PHE A 147 -3.33 16.38 3.44
N ALA A 148 -2.48 15.35 3.54
CA ALA A 148 -1.10 15.50 4.00
C ALA A 148 -0.15 14.50 3.36
N SER A 149 1.08 14.94 3.11
CA SER A 149 2.16 14.11 2.57
C SER A 149 3.49 14.34 3.28
N TRP A 150 4.24 13.27 3.51
CA TRP A 150 5.65 13.29 3.95
C TRP A 150 6.48 12.67 2.85
N GLU A 151 7.41 13.45 2.29
CA GLU A 151 8.13 13.04 1.09
C GLU A 151 9.61 13.31 1.17
N ASP A 152 10.36 12.42 0.53
CA ASP A 152 11.74 12.64 0.14
C ASP A 152 11.90 12.36 -1.38
N PRO A 153 13.11 12.44 -1.96
CA PRO A 153 13.31 12.15 -3.39
C PRO A 153 12.91 10.74 -3.83
N GLN A 154 12.90 9.76 -2.93
CA GLN A 154 12.73 8.33 -3.24
C GLN A 154 11.40 7.75 -2.76
N TYR A 155 10.81 8.30 -1.69
CA TYR A 155 9.69 7.75 -0.96
C TYR A 155 8.61 8.80 -0.69
N SER A 156 7.37 8.34 -0.52
CA SER A 156 6.25 9.21 -0.17
C SER A 156 5.26 8.47 0.73
N PHE A 157 4.80 9.17 1.77
CA PHE A 157 3.73 8.79 2.68
C PHE A 157 2.60 9.76 2.45
N ASN A 158 1.42 9.28 2.08
CA ASN A 158 0.26 10.11 1.76
C ASN A 158 -0.89 9.69 2.65
N LEU A 159 -1.35 10.62 3.48
CA LEU A 159 -2.54 10.44 4.26
C LEU A 159 -3.73 10.92 3.45
N VAL A 160 -4.67 10.00 3.24
CA VAL A 160 -5.86 10.18 2.42
C VAL A 160 -7.08 9.74 3.21
N ARG A 161 -8.25 10.18 2.74
CA ARG A 161 -9.52 9.69 3.25
C ARG A 161 -10.08 8.69 2.25
N SER A 162 -10.39 7.49 2.72
CA SER A 162 -10.99 6.46 1.89
C SER A 162 -12.36 6.91 1.41
N SER A 163 -12.63 6.80 0.11
CA SER A 163 -13.97 7.04 -0.43
C SER A 163 -14.95 5.92 -0.09
N LEU A 164 -14.45 4.72 0.21
CA LEU A 164 -15.26 3.52 0.46
C LEU A 164 -15.60 3.35 1.94
N SER A 165 -14.60 3.43 2.82
CA SER A 165 -14.80 3.23 4.26
C SER A 165 -15.05 4.54 5.02
N HIS A 166 -14.87 5.70 4.36
CA HIS A 166 -14.79 7.03 4.99
C HIS A 166 -13.73 7.18 6.10
N GLY A 167 -12.92 6.14 6.32
CA GLY A 167 -11.82 6.10 7.27
C GLY A 167 -10.54 6.71 6.72
N PHE A 168 -9.52 6.78 7.57
CA PHE A 168 -8.19 7.23 7.17
C PHE A 168 -7.39 6.09 6.56
N GLU A 169 -6.66 6.39 5.49
CA GLU A 169 -5.72 5.47 4.86
C GLU A 169 -4.35 6.16 4.73
N LEU A 170 -3.28 5.41 4.99
CA LEU A 170 -1.91 5.88 4.79
C LEU A 170 -1.28 5.08 3.65
N LEU A 171 -1.01 5.75 2.53
CA LEU A 171 -0.39 5.19 1.34
C LEU A 171 1.11 5.46 1.35
N ILE A 172 1.91 4.41 1.35
CA ILE A 172 3.36 4.47 1.51
C ILE A 172 4.00 3.79 0.31
N TYR A 173 4.86 4.48 -0.45
CA TYR A 173 5.46 3.86 -1.62
C TYR A 173 6.83 4.42 -2.00
N SER A 174 7.58 3.60 -2.74
CA SER A 174 8.80 4.05 -3.43
C SER A 174 8.42 4.66 -4.76
N LYS A 175 8.77 5.93 -4.99
CA LYS A 175 8.42 6.69 -6.20
C LYS A 175 8.86 5.96 -7.47
N ARG A 176 10.09 5.44 -7.49
CA ARG A 176 10.66 4.70 -8.63
C ARG A 176 9.91 3.38 -8.89
N LEU A 177 9.79 2.54 -7.87
CA LEU A 177 9.15 1.21 -8.03
C LEU A 177 7.66 1.34 -8.32
N ASN A 178 6.99 2.33 -7.72
CA ASN A 178 5.60 2.64 -8.01
C ASN A 178 5.42 3.08 -9.47
N ALA A 179 6.27 3.95 -10.01
CA ALA A 179 6.21 4.33 -11.42
C ALA A 179 6.39 3.12 -12.36
N GLN A 180 7.27 2.18 -12.02
CA GLN A 180 7.42 0.94 -12.78
C GLN A 180 6.16 0.07 -12.71
N ALA A 181 5.56 -0.07 -11.52
CA ALA A 181 4.33 -0.83 -11.33
C ALA A 181 3.14 -0.23 -12.11
N GLU A 182 2.98 1.10 -12.07
CA GLU A 182 1.93 1.81 -12.82
C GLU A 182 2.11 1.67 -14.34
N ALA A 183 3.35 1.75 -14.83
CA ALA A 183 3.64 1.53 -16.24
C ALA A 183 3.29 0.08 -16.67
N ALA A 184 3.68 -0.91 -15.86
CA ALA A 184 3.34 -2.30 -16.11
C ALA A 184 1.83 -2.56 -16.06
N LEU A 185 1.13 -1.92 -15.12
CA LEU A 185 -0.33 -2.00 -15.02
C LEU A 185 -1.00 -1.45 -16.27
N ALA A 186 -0.59 -0.26 -16.73
CA ALA A 186 -1.14 0.37 -17.93
C ALA A 186 -0.92 -0.50 -19.19
N GLU A 187 0.27 -1.10 -19.31
CA GLU A 187 0.58 -2.01 -20.42
C GLU A 187 -0.20 -3.33 -20.33
N ALA A 188 -0.35 -3.89 -19.14
CA ALA A 188 -1.15 -5.11 -18.92
C ALA A 188 -2.62 -4.91 -19.32
N VAL A 189 -3.21 -3.77 -18.94
CA VAL A 189 -4.58 -3.40 -19.32
C VAL A 189 -4.71 -3.25 -20.84
N LYS A 190 -3.71 -2.65 -21.49
CA LYS A 190 -3.68 -2.51 -22.94
C LYS A 190 -3.62 -3.89 -23.63
N LEU A 191 -2.73 -4.77 -23.19
CA LEU A 191 -2.58 -6.13 -23.72
C LEU A 191 -3.87 -6.93 -23.55
N GLU A 192 -4.54 -6.82 -22.39
CA GLU A 192 -5.81 -7.51 -22.15
C GLU A 192 -6.90 -7.05 -23.11
N LYS A 193 -6.95 -5.75 -23.41
CA LYS A 193 -7.89 -5.18 -24.38
C LYS A 193 -7.63 -5.66 -25.82
N GLU A 194 -6.36 -5.81 -26.20
CA GLU A 194 -5.96 -6.24 -27.55
C GLU A 194 -6.12 -7.75 -27.74
N GLU A 195 -5.72 -8.55 -26.76
CA GLU A 195 -5.74 -10.02 -26.83
C GLU A 195 -7.10 -10.62 -26.44
N GLY A 196 -7.93 -9.89 -25.70
CA GLY A 196 -9.21 -10.37 -25.18
C GLY A 196 -10.12 -10.99 -26.24
N PRO A 197 -10.38 -10.32 -27.39
CA PRO A 197 -11.20 -10.87 -28.46
C PRO A 197 -10.65 -12.17 -29.04
N GLN A 198 -9.35 -12.23 -29.32
CA GLN A 198 -8.73 -13.43 -29.90
C GLN A 198 -8.74 -14.59 -28.90
N ARG A 199 -8.45 -14.32 -27.63
CA ARG A 199 -8.47 -15.32 -26.55
C ARG A 199 -9.85 -15.93 -26.38
N GLU A 200 -10.91 -15.13 -26.49
CA GLU A 200 -12.29 -15.62 -26.43
C GLU A 200 -12.66 -16.43 -27.67
N ALA A 201 -12.26 -15.99 -28.87
CA ALA A 201 -12.47 -16.75 -30.10
C ALA A 201 -11.78 -18.13 -30.05
N ASP A 202 -10.53 -18.19 -29.56
CA ASP A 202 -9.78 -19.43 -29.39
C ASP A 202 -10.43 -20.34 -28.33
N ARG A 203 -10.96 -19.76 -27.25
CA ARG A 203 -11.72 -20.51 -26.23
C ARG A 203 -12.97 -21.16 -26.83
N GLN A 204 -13.74 -20.41 -27.61
CA GLN A 204 -14.94 -20.90 -28.26
C GLN A 204 -14.62 -22.00 -29.28
N LYS A 205 -13.59 -21.79 -30.11
CA LYS A 205 -13.13 -22.79 -31.06
C LYS A 205 -12.74 -24.09 -30.36
N LYS A 206 -11.97 -24.00 -29.27
CA LYS A 206 -11.58 -25.18 -28.48
C LYS A 206 -12.79 -25.92 -27.91
N GLN A 207 -13.79 -25.20 -27.40
CA GLN A 207 -15.02 -25.83 -26.89
C GLN A 207 -15.78 -26.56 -28.00
N ILE A 208 -15.86 -25.98 -29.19
CA ILE A 208 -16.50 -26.63 -30.35
C ILE A 208 -15.74 -27.90 -30.74
N ASP A 209 -14.40 -27.82 -30.81
CA ASP A 209 -13.55 -28.96 -31.15
C ASP A 209 -13.68 -30.09 -30.10
N ASP A 210 -13.66 -29.75 -28.81
CA ASP A 210 -13.82 -30.70 -27.70
C ASP A 210 -15.21 -31.37 -27.74
N LEU A 211 -16.27 -30.61 -28.04
CA LEU A 211 -17.63 -31.14 -28.22
C LEU A 211 -17.74 -32.09 -29.41
N GLU A 212 -17.08 -31.78 -30.54
CA GLU A 212 -17.06 -32.66 -31.70
C GLU A 212 -16.33 -33.97 -31.41
N VAL A 213 -15.19 -33.92 -30.70
CA VAL A 213 -14.48 -35.12 -30.24
C VAL A 213 -15.37 -35.98 -29.34
N ALA A 214 -16.04 -35.36 -28.36
CA ALA A 214 -16.98 -36.05 -27.48
C ALA A 214 -18.15 -36.67 -28.28
N ARG A 215 -18.70 -35.95 -29.25
CA ARG A 215 -19.77 -36.43 -30.14
C ARG A 215 -19.34 -37.68 -30.90
N GLN A 216 -18.16 -37.65 -31.53
CA GLN A 216 -17.64 -38.80 -32.28
C GLN A 216 -17.41 -40.03 -31.40
N ARG A 217 -16.90 -39.83 -30.19
CA ARG A 217 -16.73 -40.92 -29.20
C ARG A 217 -18.08 -41.52 -28.79
N ASN A 218 -19.05 -40.66 -28.49
CA ASN A 218 -20.37 -41.11 -28.05
C ASN A 218 -21.13 -41.83 -29.17
N ARG A 219 -21.03 -41.39 -30.43
CA ARG A 219 -21.64 -42.09 -31.58
C ARG A 219 -21.20 -43.56 -31.71
N LYS A 220 -19.99 -43.90 -31.29
CA LYS A 220 -19.45 -45.27 -31.35
C LYS A 220 -19.91 -46.15 -30.18
N THR A 221 -20.27 -45.54 -29.06
CA THR A 221 -20.43 -46.26 -27.78
C THR A 221 -21.89 -46.26 -27.30
N PHE A 222 -22.66 -45.26 -27.71
CA PHE A 222 -24.05 -45.10 -27.29
C PHE A 222 -24.92 -46.21 -27.87
N ARG A 223 -25.64 -46.93 -26.99
CA ARG A 223 -26.71 -47.85 -27.35
C ARG A 223 -27.99 -47.43 -26.60
N PRO A 224 -29.16 -47.43 -27.27
CA PRO A 224 -30.43 -47.05 -26.66
C PRO A 224 -30.83 -47.97 -25.50
#